data_AF-W2TJR0-F1
#
_entry.id   AF-W2TJR0-F1
#
_cell.length_a   1.000
_cell.length_b   1.000
_cell.length_c   1.000
_cell.angle_alpha   90.00
_cell.angle_beta   90.00
_cell.angle_gamma   90.00
#
_symmetry.space_group_name_H-M   'P 1'
#
loop_
_entity.id
_entity.type
_entity.pdbx_description
1 polymer ?
#
loop_
_entity_poly.entity_id
_entity_poly.type
_entity_poly.pdbx_seq_one_letter_code
_entity_poly.pdbx_strand_id
1 'polypeptide(L)'
;MSEVIPFSWTLPAELNGFCSPQSVRFTLTPFMSAKRFNCNLRAGNEYLFHFRVDFRNASEKYSKVDVDGVHCVKFKYRPGDDPTLIDRVTVEGDCVLQRFVHRV
;
A
#
# COMPACT_ATOMS: atom_id res chain seq x y z
N MET A 1 7.06 -1.45 17.40
CA MET A 1 6.13 -2.60 17.35
C MET A 1 5.70 -2.73 15.91
N SER A 2 5.79 -3.93 15.32
CA SER A 2 5.29 -4.19 13.96
C SER A 2 3.80 -4.43 14.00
N GLU A 3 3.08 -3.94 13.00
CA GLU A 3 1.67 -4.23 12.80
C GLU A 3 1.48 -5.65 12.27
N VAL A 4 0.35 -6.28 12.60
CA VAL A 4 0.00 -7.62 12.12
C VAL A 4 -0.51 -7.53 10.68
N ILE A 5 -0.06 -8.46 9.83
CA ILE A 5 -0.56 -8.63 8.46
C ILE A 5 -1.64 -9.74 8.45
N PRO A 6 -2.81 -9.55 7.81
CA PRO A 6 -3.19 -8.38 7.00
C PRO A 6 -3.45 -7.14 7.85
N PHE A 7 -2.85 -6.02 7.44
CA PHE A 7 -3.07 -4.73 8.06
C PHE A 7 -4.23 -4.01 7.37
N SER A 8 -5.08 -3.39 8.18
CA SER A 8 -6.21 -2.59 7.71
C SER A 8 -6.35 -1.36 8.59
N TRP A 9 -6.31 -0.18 7.97
CA TRP A 9 -6.58 1.08 8.64
C TRP A 9 -7.74 1.80 7.96
N THR A 10 -8.78 2.06 8.73
CA THR A 10 -9.96 2.81 8.28
C THR A 10 -9.69 4.31 8.40
N LEU A 11 -9.98 5.06 7.34
CA LEU A 11 -9.89 6.52 7.37
C LEU A 11 -10.91 7.08 8.36
N PRO A 12 -10.53 8.05 9.21
CA PRO A 12 -11.48 8.79 10.03
C PRO A 12 -12.55 9.47 9.18
N ALA A 13 -13.81 9.37 9.61
CA ALA A 13 -14.97 9.86 8.85
C ALA A 13 -14.91 11.38 8.60
N GLU A 14 -14.31 12.13 9.52
CA GLU A 14 -14.14 13.58 9.44
C GLU A 14 -13.28 14.05 8.25
N LEU A 15 -12.49 13.15 7.64
CA LEU A 15 -11.62 13.48 6.52
C LEU A 15 -12.34 13.46 5.16
N ASN A 16 -13.56 12.89 5.09
CA ASN A 16 -14.35 12.74 3.86
C ASN A 16 -13.53 12.15 2.68
N GLY A 17 -12.77 11.10 2.97
CA GLY A 17 -11.98 10.36 1.98
C GLY A 17 -10.49 10.72 1.96
N PHE A 18 -9.77 10.16 0.99
CA PHE A 18 -8.33 10.32 0.85
C PHE A 18 -7.99 11.37 -0.23
N CYS A 19 -8.04 12.63 0.16
CA CYS A 19 -7.89 13.79 -0.74
C CYS A 19 -6.63 14.59 -0.43
N SER A 20 -6.07 15.25 -1.45
CA SER A 20 -4.94 16.17 -1.27
C SER A 20 -5.23 17.19 -0.15
N PRO A 21 -4.27 17.50 0.74
CA PRO A 21 -2.85 17.15 0.70
C PRO A 21 -2.48 15.86 1.48
N GLN A 22 -3.45 14.98 1.74
CA GLN A 22 -3.20 13.77 2.52
C GLN A 22 -2.14 12.86 1.89
N SER A 23 -1.37 12.19 2.76
CA SER A 23 -0.39 11.19 2.35
C SER A 23 -0.37 10.01 3.31
N VAL A 24 -0.05 8.83 2.77
CA VAL A 24 0.24 7.63 3.56
C VAL A 24 1.66 7.16 3.27
N ARG A 25 2.31 6.63 4.30
CA ARG A 25 3.65 6.04 4.22
C ARG A 25 3.66 4.71 4.93
N PHE A 26 4.20 3.71 4.24
CA PHE A 26 4.46 2.38 4.77
C PHE A 26 5.97 2.16 4.84
N THR A 27 6.44 1.56 5.92
CA THR A 27 7.77 0.95 6.01
C THR A 27 7.55 -0.55 6.14
N LEU A 28 8.04 -1.30 5.16
CA LEU A 28 7.80 -2.73 5.00
C LEU A 28 9.12 -3.48 4.85
N THR A 29 9.20 -4.70 5.34
CA THR A 29 10.25 -5.66 4.95
C THR A 29 9.61 -6.94 4.41
N PRO A 30 9.86 -7.32 3.15
CA PRO A 30 9.39 -8.59 2.63
C PRO A 30 10.09 -9.76 3.34
N PHE A 31 9.42 -10.90 3.43
CA PHE A 31 10.06 -12.13 3.89
C PHE A 31 11.14 -12.61 2.90
N MET A 32 12.15 -13.34 3.38
CA MET A 32 13.21 -13.90 2.53
C MET A 32 12.69 -14.79 1.40
N SER A 33 11.55 -15.47 1.62
CA SER A 33 10.87 -16.33 0.65
C SER A 33 9.55 -15.72 0.15
N ALA A 34 9.40 -14.40 0.26
CA ALA A 34 8.19 -13.70 -0.18
C ALA A 34 7.88 -14.02 -1.64
N LYS A 35 6.61 -14.31 -1.92
CA LYS A 35 6.08 -14.42 -3.28
C LYS A 35 5.50 -13.10 -3.73
N ARG A 36 4.74 -12.44 -2.85
CA ARG A 36 4.13 -11.13 -3.14
C ARG A 36 3.65 -10.42 -1.89
N PHE A 37 3.58 -9.09 -1.97
CA PHE A 37 2.74 -8.29 -1.08
C PHE A 37 2.04 -7.19 -1.88
N ASN A 38 1.02 -6.59 -1.26
CA ASN A 38 0.28 -5.49 -1.85
C ASN A 38 -0.04 -4.40 -0.80
N CYS A 39 -0.14 -3.16 -1.28
CA CYS A 39 -0.57 -1.98 -0.54
C CYS A 39 -1.71 -1.33 -1.32
N ASN A 40 -2.84 -1.07 -0.66
CA ASN A 40 -4.06 -0.67 -1.35
C ASN A 40 -4.73 0.56 -0.72
N LEU A 41 -5.43 1.33 -1.56
CA LEU A 41 -6.48 2.26 -1.15
C LEU A 41 -7.82 1.71 -1.64
N ARG A 42 -8.76 1.51 -0.72
CA ARG A 42 -10.06 0.88 -0.98
C ARG A 42 -11.20 1.87 -0.81
N ALA A 43 -12.27 1.67 -1.57
CA ALA A 43 -13.60 2.23 -1.32
C ALA A 43 -14.57 1.06 -1.14
N GLY A 44 -14.96 0.78 0.10
CA GLY A 44 -15.70 -0.42 0.45
C GLY A 44 -14.98 -1.69 -0.02
N ASN A 45 -15.56 -2.36 -1.01
CA ASN A 45 -15.04 -3.61 -1.58
C ASN A 45 -14.12 -3.40 -2.79
N GLU A 46 -14.05 -2.20 -3.35
CA GLU A 46 -13.26 -1.90 -4.55
C GLU A 46 -11.85 -1.42 -4.24
N TYR A 47 -10.94 -1.61 -5.20
CA TYR A 47 -9.57 -1.12 -5.16
C TYR A 47 -9.43 0.09 -6.09
N LEU A 48 -9.44 1.31 -5.53
CA LEU A 48 -9.13 2.52 -6.30
C LEU A 48 -7.63 2.63 -6.56
N PHE A 49 -6.82 2.09 -5.65
CA PHE A 49 -5.40 1.92 -5.83
C PHE A 49 -4.96 0.53 -5.37
N HIS A 50 -4.26 -0.19 -6.23
CA HIS A 50 -3.67 -1.49 -5.94
C HIS A 50 -2.20 -1.48 -6.36
N PHE A 51 -1.30 -1.38 -5.38
CA PHE A 51 0.13 -1.50 -5.62
C PHE A 51 0.58 -2.91 -5.23
N ARG A 52 0.98 -3.71 -6.21
CA ARG A 52 1.41 -5.09 -6.01
C ARG A 52 2.89 -5.23 -6.33
N VAL A 53 3.61 -5.87 -5.43
CA VAL A 53 5.00 -6.30 -5.64
C VAL A 53 5.00 -7.82 -5.73
N ASP A 54 5.38 -8.35 -6.88
CA ASP A 54 5.60 -9.78 -7.09
C ASP A 54 7.12 -10.05 -7.07
N PHE A 55 7.55 -11.01 -6.25
CA PHE A 55 8.93 -11.48 -6.19
C PHE A 55 9.09 -12.69 -7.12
N ARG A 56 10.26 -12.79 -7.76
CA ARG A 56 10.58 -13.93 -8.63
C ARG A 56 10.90 -15.18 -7.80
N ASN A 57 10.61 -16.34 -8.39
CA ASN A 57 10.78 -17.65 -7.77
C ASN A 57 12.26 -17.95 -7.46
N ALA A 58 12.52 -18.75 -6.42
CA ALA A 58 13.85 -19.06 -5.88
C ALA A 58 14.84 -19.75 -6.85
N SER A 59 14.40 -20.12 -8.06
CA SER A 59 15.27 -20.63 -9.13
C SER A 59 16.04 -19.53 -9.87
N GLU A 60 15.72 -18.25 -9.65
CA GLU A 60 16.40 -17.12 -10.29
C GLU A 60 17.33 -16.39 -9.31
N LYS A 61 18.61 -16.25 -9.67
CA LYS A 61 19.72 -15.86 -8.76
C LYS A 61 19.81 -14.36 -8.39
N TYR A 62 18.75 -13.57 -8.57
CA TYR A 62 18.71 -12.19 -8.06
C TYR A 62 17.27 -11.68 -7.93
N SER A 63 17.04 -10.84 -6.93
CA SER A 63 15.86 -9.95 -6.85
C SER A 63 16.36 -8.55 -6.55
N LYS A 64 15.91 -7.56 -7.34
CA LYS A 64 16.09 -6.14 -7.07
C LYS A 64 14.74 -5.54 -6.70
N VAL A 65 14.64 -4.94 -5.53
CA VAL A 65 13.52 -4.08 -5.14
C VAL A 65 14.13 -2.84 -4.50
N ASP A 66 13.95 -1.67 -5.12
CA ASP A 66 14.29 -0.36 -4.56
C ASP A 66 13.00 0.47 -4.47
N VAL A 67 12.65 0.96 -3.26
CA VAL A 67 11.85 2.19 -3.09
C VAL A 67 12.37 2.97 -1.86
N ASP A 68 13.58 3.51 -1.99
CA ASP A 68 14.26 4.36 -0.99
C ASP A 68 13.98 5.84 -1.21
N GLY A 69 12.80 6.34 -0.81
CA GLY A 69 12.54 7.78 -0.67
C GLY A 69 12.60 8.64 -1.95
N VAL A 70 12.91 8.04 -3.12
CA VAL A 70 12.89 8.69 -4.43
C VAL A 70 11.52 8.47 -5.07
N HIS A 71 11.02 9.52 -5.73
CA HIS A 71 9.73 9.54 -6.38
C HIS A 71 9.63 8.41 -7.43
N CYS A 72 9.05 7.28 -7.05
CA CYS A 72 9.14 6.05 -7.84
C CYS A 72 8.09 6.01 -8.95
N VAL A 73 6.84 6.40 -8.68
CA VAL A 73 5.75 6.37 -9.68
C VAL A 73 4.64 7.38 -9.33
N LYS A 74 4.07 8.08 -10.33
CA LYS A 74 2.78 8.79 -10.21
C LYS A 74 1.69 7.96 -10.86
N PHE A 75 0.62 7.72 -10.13
CA PHE A 75 -0.60 7.10 -10.67
C PHE A 75 -1.66 8.18 -10.85
N LYS A 76 -2.33 8.18 -12.01
CA LYS A 76 -3.56 8.93 -12.21
C LYS A 76 -4.72 8.00 -11.91
N TYR A 77 -5.73 8.49 -11.20
CA TYR A 77 -7.01 7.82 -11.07
C TYR A 77 -7.63 7.61 -12.45
N ARG A 78 -8.42 6.53 -12.60
CA ARG A 78 -9.12 6.24 -13.86
C ARG A 78 -10.25 7.26 -14.06
N PRO A 79 -10.69 7.50 -15.30
CA PRO A 79 -11.87 8.31 -15.54
C PRO A 79 -13.08 7.75 -14.77
N GLY A 80 -13.69 8.57 -13.91
CA GLY A 80 -14.85 8.19 -13.09
C GLY A 80 -14.52 7.71 -11.67
N ASP A 81 -13.24 7.45 -11.35
CA ASP A 81 -12.84 7.16 -9.97
C ASP A 81 -13.02 8.42 -9.10
N ASP A 82 -13.57 8.24 -7.90
CA ASP A 82 -13.74 9.30 -6.93
C ASP A 82 -12.89 9.01 -5.66
N PRO A 83 -11.76 9.72 -5.47
CA PRO A 83 -10.89 9.53 -4.30
C PRO A 83 -11.55 9.84 -2.96
N THR A 84 -12.67 10.59 -2.95
CA THR A 84 -13.44 10.87 -1.73
C THR A 84 -14.10 9.60 -1.18
N LEU A 85 -14.27 8.57 -2.01
CA LEU A 85 -14.83 7.29 -1.60
C LEU A 85 -13.81 6.36 -0.92
N ILE A 86 -12.52 6.73 -0.93
CA ILE A 86 -11.49 5.92 -0.27
C ILE A 86 -11.73 5.95 1.24
N ASP A 87 -12.01 4.78 1.81
CA ASP A 87 -12.34 4.60 3.23
C ASP A 87 -11.30 3.79 4.00
N ARG A 88 -10.38 3.13 3.29
CA ARG A 88 -9.47 2.18 3.92
C ARG A 88 -8.16 2.02 3.19
N VAL A 89 -7.12 1.84 3.99
CA VAL A 89 -5.76 1.50 3.56
C VAL A 89 -5.45 0.09 4.04
N THR A 90 -4.94 -0.77 3.17
CA THR A 90 -4.59 -2.14 3.54
C THR A 90 -3.18 -2.52 3.10
N VAL A 91 -2.52 -3.38 3.88
CA VAL A 91 -1.29 -4.07 3.46
C VAL A 91 -1.49 -5.58 3.66
N GLU A 92 -1.27 -6.36 2.62
CA GLU A 92 -1.49 -7.81 2.62
C GLU A 92 -0.32 -8.55 1.94
N GLY A 93 -0.10 -9.81 2.32
CA GLY A 93 0.91 -10.69 1.71
C GLY A 93 2.19 -10.86 2.53
N ASP A 94 3.27 -11.21 1.85
CA ASP A 94 4.50 -11.73 2.45
C ASP A 94 5.46 -10.63 2.91
N CYS A 95 5.05 -9.84 3.91
CA CYS A 95 5.87 -8.81 4.50
C CYS A 95 5.59 -8.61 5.99
N VAL A 96 6.48 -7.88 6.66
CA VAL A 96 6.24 -7.25 7.96
C VAL A 96 5.98 -5.77 7.72
N LEU A 97 4.94 -5.22 8.32
CA LEU A 97 4.72 -3.78 8.40
C LEU A 97 5.33 -3.23 9.69
N GLN A 98 6.44 -2.50 9.58
CA GLN A 98 7.08 -1.89 10.74
C GLN A 98 6.45 -0.57 11.13
N ARG A 99 5.94 0.18 10.14
CA ARG A 99 5.39 1.51 10.39
C ARG A 99 4.37 1.91 9.33
N PHE A 100 3.22 2.36 9.80
CA PHE A 100 2.24 3.08 9.02
C PHE A 100 2.16 4.52 9.52
N VAL A 101 2.10 5.49 8.60
CA VAL A 101 1.90 6.91 8.92
C VAL A 101 0.91 7.49 7.92
N HIS A 102 -0.17 8.07 8.42
CA HIS A 102 -1.04 8.97 7.68
C HIS A 102 -0.73 10.41 8.08
N ARG A 103 -0.74 11.33 7.11
CA ARG A 103 -0.60 12.77 7.32
C ARG A 103 -1.69 13.48 6.55
N VAL A 104 -2.28 14.49 7.19
CA VAL A 104 -3.19 15.47 6.60
C VAL A 104 -2.47 16.76 6.28
#